data_AF-A0A938QQS0-F1
#
_entry.id   AF-A0A938QQS0-F1
#
_cell.length_a   1.000
_cell.length_b   1.000
_cell.length_c   1.000
_cell.angle_alpha   90.00
_cell.angle_beta   90.00
_cell.angle_gamma   90.00
#
_symmetry.space_group_name_H-M   'P 1'
#
loop_
_entity.id
_entity.type
_entity.pdbx_description
1 polymer ?
#
loop_
_entity_poly.entity_id
_entity_poly.type
_entity_poly.pdbx_seq_one_letter_code
_entity_poly.pdbx_strand_id
1 'polypeptide(L)'
;MRIVVVATFALLCAVAVGCEECTTNPPPADAGTEGEGEGEGEGEGEGEGEGENEPGDAGPSCNESTPGFGDACSATDEPPLCGTLQCSPQTGDLACFQPPGQPNRCNVCATLDVTAGVPGQPCGEFGCGTAACNDDGTATLCIGDHPRNECGGCADLTPADASPGDTCSACQTGTQVCTTDDNALLCFRGRSPDSRCGGCDRCVLAHARLSDGAFGGSYVGDGTLAIIEDIGGAVRNQRVQLVFDPLVGGPGLDGLPDAHVYLSRTEDPFRSASVQLDPVMAAASTRTASDPARAFFIDDFIDPTDYGFVVIADSSPLLFTTIAVGALVLGPPPPEPAP
;
A
#
# COMPACT_ATOMS: atom_id res chain seq x y z
N MET A 1 23.66 -63.17 -10.67
CA MET A 1 24.64 -62.63 -9.69
C MET A 1 24.41 -61.12 -9.65
N ARG A 2 23.72 -60.64 -8.61
CA ARG A 2 23.28 -59.24 -8.45
C ARG A 2 24.22 -58.57 -7.46
N ILE A 3 24.82 -57.45 -7.82
CA ILE A 3 25.60 -56.61 -6.92
C ILE A 3 24.71 -55.42 -6.55
N VAL A 4 24.25 -55.41 -5.31
CA VAL A 4 23.54 -54.29 -4.69
C VAL A 4 24.59 -53.48 -3.95
N VAL A 5 24.85 -52.25 -4.40
CA VAL A 5 25.71 -51.29 -3.69
C VAL A 5 24.78 -50.42 -2.83
N VAL A 6 24.81 -50.66 -1.53
CA VAL A 6 24.19 -49.81 -0.52
C VAL A 6 25.22 -48.76 -0.13
N ALA A 7 25.00 -47.51 -0.51
CA ALA A 7 25.83 -46.38 -0.09
C ALA A 7 25.18 -45.71 1.11
N THR A 8 25.74 -46.00 2.28
CA THR A 8 25.45 -45.37 3.57
C THR A 8 26.12 -43.99 3.59
N PHE A 9 25.35 -42.91 3.64
CA PHE A 9 25.87 -41.57 3.94
C PHE A 9 25.49 -41.20 5.37
N ALA A 10 26.51 -41.19 6.23
CA ALA A 10 26.44 -40.71 7.59
C ALA A 10 26.98 -39.27 7.67
N LEU A 11 26.20 -38.44 8.36
CA LEU A 11 26.66 -37.47 9.35
C LEU A 11 27.60 -36.35 8.90
N LEU A 12 27.04 -35.14 8.76
CA LEU A 12 27.73 -33.93 9.24
C LEU A 12 26.72 -33.03 9.98
N CYS A 13 26.84 -33.04 11.32
CA CYS A 13 26.27 -32.03 12.19
C CYS A 13 27.01 -30.71 11.97
N ALA A 14 26.28 -29.66 11.57
CA ALA A 14 26.73 -28.29 11.74
C ALA A 14 25.83 -27.64 12.79
N VAL A 15 26.45 -27.34 13.93
CA VAL A 15 25.91 -26.61 15.07
C VAL A 15 25.82 -25.14 14.66
N ALA A 16 24.62 -24.59 14.52
CA ALA A 16 24.41 -23.15 14.48
C ALA A 16 23.88 -22.69 15.83
N VAL A 17 24.78 -22.02 16.53
CA VAL A 17 24.63 -21.20 17.73
C VAL A 17 23.35 -20.37 17.69
N GLY A 18 22.60 -20.40 18.79
CA GLY A 18 21.35 -19.66 18.94
C GLY A 18 21.55 -18.15 18.98
N CYS A 19 20.64 -17.44 18.31
CA CYS A 19 20.21 -16.11 18.74
C CYS A 19 19.01 -16.30 19.66
N GLU A 20 19.24 -16.40 20.96
CA GLU A 20 18.24 -15.98 21.95
C GLU A 20 18.17 -14.45 21.86
N GLU A 21 16.96 -13.89 21.76
CA GLU A 21 16.63 -12.45 21.63
C GLU A 21 16.59 -11.85 20.21
N CYS A 22 15.70 -12.37 19.37
CA CYS A 22 15.02 -11.56 18.34
C CYS A 22 13.51 -11.81 18.44
N THR A 23 12.91 -11.44 19.57
CA THR A 23 11.45 -11.29 19.67
C THR A 23 11.07 -9.96 19.04
N THR A 24 10.92 -9.93 17.72
CA THR A 24 10.11 -8.91 17.06
C THR A 24 8.65 -9.31 17.24
N ASN A 25 8.09 -9.07 18.43
CA ASN A 25 6.66 -8.86 18.52
C ASN A 25 6.39 -7.53 17.80
N PRO A 26 5.70 -7.51 16.65
CA PRO A 26 5.18 -6.25 16.15
C PRO A 26 4.23 -5.69 17.23
N PRO A 27 4.24 -4.37 17.51
CA PRO A 27 3.21 -3.81 18.35
C PRO A 27 1.85 -4.16 17.73
N PRO A 28 0.84 -4.56 18.53
CA PRO A 28 -0.50 -4.75 17.99
C PRO A 28 -0.91 -3.43 17.33
N ALA A 29 -1.31 -3.52 16.07
CA ALA A 29 -1.93 -2.42 15.36
C ALA A 29 -3.21 -2.05 16.14
N ASP A 30 -3.18 -0.89 16.78
CA ASP A 30 -4.31 -0.30 17.48
C ASP A 30 -5.29 0.19 16.42
N ALA A 31 -6.11 -0.75 15.93
CA ALA A 31 -7.26 -0.45 15.11
C ALA A 31 -8.30 0.18 16.03
N GLY A 32 -8.38 1.51 15.98
CA GLY A 32 -9.40 2.28 16.66
C GLY A 32 -10.78 1.74 16.34
N THR A 33 -11.35 0.97 17.27
CA THR A 33 -12.76 0.62 17.27
C THR A 33 -13.53 1.80 17.85
N GLU A 34 -14.43 2.32 17.03
CA GLU A 34 -15.40 3.34 17.35
C GLU A 34 -16.19 2.92 18.60
N GLY A 35 -16.02 3.69 19.68
CA GLY A 35 -16.75 3.50 20.91
C GLY A 35 -18.17 4.03 20.76
N GLU A 36 -19.10 3.16 20.38
CA GLU A 36 -20.53 3.40 20.62
C GLU A 36 -20.81 3.28 22.12
N GLY A 37 -20.80 4.42 22.80
CA GLY A 37 -21.23 4.53 24.18
C GLY A 37 -22.75 4.67 24.26
N GLU A 38 -23.47 3.55 24.30
CA GLU A 38 -24.85 3.53 24.80
C GLU A 38 -24.81 3.46 26.33
N GLY A 39 -24.85 4.64 26.96
CA GLY A 39 -25.06 4.79 28.39
C GLY A 39 -26.52 5.15 28.68
N GLU A 40 -27.39 4.16 28.82
CA GLU A 40 -28.67 4.35 29.51
C GLU A 40 -28.45 4.27 31.01
N GLY A 41 -28.54 5.43 31.66
CA GLY A 41 -28.53 5.56 33.11
C GLY A 41 -29.73 6.40 33.55
N GLU A 42 -30.89 5.77 33.65
CA GLU A 42 -32.02 6.33 34.40
C GLU A 42 -31.71 6.23 35.89
N GLY A 43 -31.45 7.38 36.52
CA GLY A 43 -31.28 7.53 37.95
C GLY A 43 -32.12 8.69 38.44
N GLU A 44 -33.42 8.45 38.62
CA GLU A 44 -34.27 9.36 39.38
C GLU A 44 -33.90 9.26 40.86
N GLY A 45 -33.30 10.33 41.37
CA GLY A 45 -33.02 10.52 42.79
C GLY A 45 -33.51 11.89 43.21
N GLU A 46 -34.79 12.00 43.54
CA GLU A 46 -35.34 13.16 44.25
C GLU A 46 -34.80 13.17 45.69
N GLY A 47 -33.89 14.10 45.96
CA GLY A 47 -33.38 14.40 47.29
C GLY A 47 -33.55 15.89 47.57
N GLU A 48 -34.74 16.29 48.02
CA GLU A 48 -34.97 17.61 48.60
C GLU A 48 -34.28 17.69 49.97
N GLY A 49 -33.07 18.25 49.96
CA GLY A 49 -32.37 18.70 51.16
C GLY A 49 -32.34 20.22 51.19
N GLU A 50 -33.35 20.84 51.82
CA GLU A 50 -33.28 22.24 52.24
C GLU A 50 -32.25 22.37 53.38
N GLY A 51 -30.98 22.48 52.99
CA GLY A 51 -29.93 23.00 53.85
C GLY A 51 -29.86 24.51 53.66
N GLU A 52 -30.22 25.25 54.71
CA GLU A 52 -30.02 26.69 54.81
C GLU A 52 -28.53 27.01 54.58
N ASN A 53 -28.19 27.42 53.36
CA ASN A 53 -26.89 27.99 53.06
C ASN A 53 -26.81 29.34 53.77
N GLU A 54 -26.19 29.35 54.95
CA GLU A 54 -25.45 30.54 55.37
C GLU A 54 -24.59 30.99 54.19
N PRO A 55 -24.48 32.30 53.89
CA PRO A 55 -23.53 32.80 52.90
C PRO A 55 -22.13 32.56 53.46
N GLY A 56 -21.67 31.32 53.31
CA GLY A 56 -20.31 30.89 53.58
C GLY A 56 -19.43 31.76 52.71
N ASP A 57 -18.59 32.52 53.40
CA ASP A 57 -17.45 33.26 52.89
C ASP A 57 -16.92 32.55 51.63
N ALA A 58 -17.26 33.11 50.47
CA ALA A 58 -16.75 32.63 49.20
C ALA A 58 -15.24 32.63 49.37
N GLY A 59 -14.64 31.43 49.37
CA GLY A 59 -13.25 31.23 49.72
C GLY A 59 -12.34 32.25 49.02
N PRO A 60 -11.15 32.52 49.57
CA PRO A 60 -10.28 33.61 49.13
C PRO A 60 -10.27 33.69 47.60
N SER A 61 -10.83 34.79 47.09
CA SER A 61 -11.01 35.00 45.66
C SER A 61 -9.69 34.74 44.94
N CYS A 62 -9.70 33.85 43.95
CA CYS A 62 -8.48 33.56 43.21
C CYS A 62 -7.89 34.87 42.68
N ASN A 63 -6.61 35.08 42.96
CA ASN A 63 -5.86 36.25 42.55
C ASN A 63 -4.41 35.84 42.24
N GLU A 64 -3.56 36.80 41.90
CA GLU A 64 -2.14 36.56 41.55
C GLU A 64 -1.32 35.95 42.70
N SER A 65 -1.83 35.97 43.94
CA SER A 65 -1.21 35.33 45.11
C SER A 65 -1.74 33.91 45.37
N THR A 66 -2.69 33.40 44.58
CA THR A 66 -3.17 32.02 44.71
C THR A 66 -2.04 31.04 44.37
N PRO A 67 -1.72 30.05 45.22
CA PRO A 67 -0.72 29.04 44.91
C PRO A 67 -1.03 28.34 43.58
N GLY A 68 -0.07 28.35 42.65
CA GLY A 68 -0.24 27.80 41.30
C GLY A 68 -0.62 28.83 40.24
N PHE A 69 -0.98 30.06 40.59
CA PHE A 69 -1.22 31.12 39.60
C PHE A 69 0.05 31.38 38.77
N GLY A 70 -0.07 31.28 37.45
CA GLY A 70 1.03 31.44 36.51
C GLY A 70 1.86 30.18 36.26
N ASP A 71 1.62 29.08 36.98
CA ASP A 71 2.27 27.80 36.69
C ASP A 71 1.82 27.27 35.32
N ALA A 72 2.71 26.55 34.63
CA ALA A 72 2.40 25.95 33.35
C ALA A 72 1.33 24.86 33.53
N CYS A 73 0.40 24.76 32.58
CA CYS A 73 -0.65 23.74 32.56
C CYS A 73 -0.94 23.26 31.14
N SER A 74 -1.66 22.15 31.01
CA SER A 74 -2.21 21.64 29.76
C SER A 74 -3.62 21.11 30.03
N ALA A 75 -4.42 20.98 28.97
CA ALA A 75 -5.68 20.23 29.04
C ALA A 75 -5.44 18.71 29.22
N THR A 76 -4.23 18.24 28.94
CA THR A 76 -3.76 16.87 29.17
C THR A 76 -2.69 16.87 30.25
N ASP A 77 -2.55 15.79 31.02
CA ASP A 77 -1.48 15.64 32.02
C ASP A 77 -0.09 15.37 31.40
N GLU A 78 0.01 15.38 30.06
CA GLU A 78 1.23 15.08 29.32
C GLU A 78 1.94 16.37 28.88
N PRO A 79 3.27 16.47 29.08
CA PRO A 79 4.05 17.59 28.56
C PRO A 79 4.04 17.63 27.01
N PRO A 80 4.11 18.83 26.40
CA PRO A 80 4.39 20.12 27.02
C PRO A 80 3.14 20.84 27.56
N LEU A 81 3.35 21.61 28.62
CA LEU A 81 2.32 22.42 29.26
C LEU A 81 2.21 23.78 28.55
N CYS A 82 1.31 23.90 27.56
CA CYS A 82 1.19 25.10 26.71
C CYS A 82 0.25 26.21 27.23
N GLY A 83 -0.38 26.00 28.37
CA GLY A 83 -1.18 26.99 29.06
C GLY A 83 -0.50 27.53 30.31
N THR A 84 -1.13 28.54 30.90
CA THR A 84 -0.81 29.04 32.25
C THR A 84 -2.05 28.95 33.11
N LEU A 85 -1.92 28.52 34.37
CA LEU A 85 -3.02 28.57 35.33
C LEU A 85 -3.38 30.03 35.60
N GLN A 86 -4.62 30.43 35.28
CA GLN A 86 -5.16 31.76 35.56
C GLN A 86 -6.49 31.63 36.29
N CYS A 87 -6.86 32.67 37.03
CA CYS A 87 -8.14 32.69 37.73
C CYS A 87 -9.29 32.83 36.73
N SER A 88 -10.18 31.84 36.71
CA SER A 88 -11.42 31.88 35.94
C SER A 88 -12.32 32.99 36.46
N PRO A 89 -12.70 33.99 35.64
CA PRO A 89 -13.59 35.06 36.09
C PRO A 89 -15.02 34.56 36.37
N GLN A 90 -15.35 33.33 35.96
CA GLN A 90 -16.68 32.74 36.12
C GLN A 90 -16.79 31.89 37.39
N THR A 91 -15.76 31.09 37.68
CA THR A 91 -15.79 30.15 38.82
C THR A 91 -14.99 30.66 40.02
N GLY A 92 -14.04 31.58 39.81
CA GLY A 92 -13.14 32.03 40.87
C GLY A 92 -12.04 31.02 41.22
N ASP A 93 -11.88 29.95 40.42
CA ASP A 93 -10.84 28.91 40.59
C ASP A 93 -9.69 29.09 39.58
N LEU A 94 -8.54 28.45 39.85
CA LEU A 94 -7.48 28.32 38.85
C LEU A 94 -7.94 27.38 37.72
N ALA A 95 -8.00 27.91 36.51
CA ALA A 95 -8.25 27.17 35.29
C ALA A 95 -7.04 27.30 34.36
N CYS A 96 -6.77 26.26 33.58
CA CYS A 96 -5.73 26.35 32.57
C CYS A 96 -6.17 27.27 31.43
N PHE A 97 -5.63 28.49 31.41
CA PHE A 97 -5.84 29.40 30.30
C PHE A 97 -4.76 29.11 29.27
N GLN A 98 -5.12 28.31 28.27
CA GLN A 98 -4.31 28.19 27.06
C GLN A 98 -4.50 29.48 26.26
N PRO A 99 -3.47 30.35 26.09
CA PRO A 99 -3.49 31.24 24.94
C PRO A 99 -3.70 30.39 23.68
N PRO A 100 -4.29 30.92 22.60
CA PRO A 100 -4.56 30.13 21.39
C PRO A 100 -3.26 29.50 20.88
N GLY A 101 -3.10 28.20 21.14
CA GLY A 101 -1.81 27.52 21.02
C GLY A 101 -1.84 26.19 21.74
N GLN A 102 -2.61 25.24 21.21
CA GLN A 102 -2.31 23.83 21.46
C GLN A 102 -0.85 23.55 21.08
N PRO A 103 -0.19 22.53 21.67
CA PRO A 103 1.11 22.07 21.20
C PRO A 103 1.08 21.98 19.67
N ASN A 104 2.10 22.52 19.02
CA ASN A 104 2.19 22.43 17.58
C ASN A 104 2.45 20.97 17.14
N ARG A 105 2.54 20.70 15.84
CA ARG A 105 2.80 19.32 15.32
C ARG A 105 4.16 18.73 15.74
N CYS A 106 5.03 19.54 16.31
CA CYS A 106 6.32 19.16 16.88
C CYS A 106 6.30 19.07 18.41
N ASN A 107 5.10 19.09 19.00
CA ASN A 107 4.88 18.97 20.43
C ASN A 107 5.62 20.04 21.25
N VAL A 108 5.64 21.29 20.77
CA VAL A 108 6.13 22.45 21.54
C VAL A 108 5.11 23.59 21.54
N CYS A 109 5.21 24.45 22.55
CA CYS A 109 4.30 25.58 22.79
C CYS A 109 4.74 26.85 22.05
N ALA A 110 5.04 26.70 20.76
CA ALA A 110 5.46 27.79 19.88
C ALA A 110 4.77 27.66 18.52
N THR A 111 4.63 28.76 17.80
CA THR A 111 4.18 28.71 16.40
C THR A 111 5.18 27.91 15.58
N LEU A 112 4.71 26.90 14.84
CA LEU A 112 5.54 26.08 13.97
C LEU A 112 5.76 26.80 12.63
N ASP A 113 7.01 27.10 12.30
CA ASP A 113 7.40 27.47 10.95
C ASP A 113 7.38 26.24 10.04
N VAL A 114 6.42 26.19 9.12
CA VAL A 114 6.23 25.08 8.16
C VAL A 114 6.80 25.40 6.77
N THR A 115 7.73 26.34 6.66
CA THR A 115 8.33 26.73 5.37
C THR A 115 9.01 25.56 4.66
N ALA A 116 9.59 24.61 5.41
CA ALA A 116 10.17 23.40 4.84
C ALA A 116 9.16 22.26 4.62
N GLY A 117 7.87 22.50 4.85
CA GLY A 117 6.79 21.51 4.75
C GLY A 117 6.15 21.17 6.10
N VAL A 118 5.05 20.43 6.05
CA VAL A 118 4.33 19.95 7.24
C VAL A 118 4.96 18.65 7.73
N PRO A 119 5.21 18.44 9.05
CA PRO A 119 5.85 17.22 9.53
C PRO A 119 5.18 15.94 9.00
N GLY A 120 6.00 15.02 8.49
CA GLY A 120 5.58 13.75 7.87
C GLY A 120 5.09 13.87 6.43
N GLN A 121 5.07 15.06 5.83
CA GLN A 121 4.72 15.24 4.41
C GLN A 121 5.98 15.32 3.53
N PRO A 122 5.87 15.00 2.23
CA PRO A 122 6.93 15.23 1.26
C PRO A 122 7.35 16.71 1.23
N CYS A 123 8.66 16.96 1.07
CA CYS A 123 9.23 18.30 1.03
C CYS A 123 10.43 18.37 0.08
N GLY A 124 10.94 19.60 -0.12
CA GLY A 124 12.14 19.87 -0.90
C GLY A 124 11.87 20.22 -2.35
N GLU A 125 12.93 20.51 -3.11
CA GLU A 125 12.82 20.89 -4.52
C GLU A 125 12.35 19.72 -5.38
N PHE A 126 12.82 18.52 -5.06
CA PHE A 126 12.49 17.31 -5.79
C PHE A 126 11.26 16.60 -5.21
N GLY A 127 10.85 16.96 -3.99
CA GLY A 127 9.72 16.35 -3.29
C GLY A 127 10.03 14.92 -2.80
N CYS A 128 11.31 14.61 -2.58
CA CYS A 128 11.77 13.32 -2.06
C CYS A 128 12.14 13.36 -0.59
N GLY A 129 12.32 14.56 -0.04
CA GLY A 129 12.52 14.72 1.40
C GLY A 129 11.24 14.50 2.19
N THR A 130 11.39 14.25 3.48
CA THR A 130 10.29 14.27 4.45
C THR A 130 10.50 15.41 5.42
N ALA A 131 9.48 16.24 5.60
CA ALA A 131 9.54 17.34 6.56
C ALA A 131 9.54 16.75 7.98
N ALA A 132 10.51 17.16 8.78
CA ALA A 132 10.66 16.76 10.17
C ALA A 132 10.80 18.02 11.04
N CYS A 133 10.51 17.88 12.32
CA CYS A 133 10.72 18.94 13.30
C CYS A 133 12.22 19.17 13.54
N ASN A 134 12.63 20.41 13.69
CA ASN A 134 13.95 20.73 14.23
C ASN A 134 14.05 20.35 15.72
N ASP A 135 15.26 20.38 16.26
CA ASP A 135 15.55 19.94 17.63
C ASP A 135 14.74 20.70 18.69
N ASP A 136 14.41 21.96 18.42
CA ASP A 136 13.66 22.86 19.28
C ASP A 136 12.15 22.92 18.97
N GLY A 137 11.67 22.16 17.98
CA GLY A 137 10.25 22.01 17.60
C GLY A 137 9.58 23.28 17.05
N THR A 138 10.34 24.35 16.82
CA THR A 138 9.83 25.66 16.38
C THR A 138 9.73 25.77 14.87
N ALA A 139 10.43 24.92 14.13
CA ALA A 139 10.46 24.92 12.67
C ALA A 139 10.50 23.49 12.12
N THR A 140 10.12 23.34 10.85
CA THR A 140 10.41 22.12 10.10
C THR A 140 11.67 22.26 9.27
N LEU A 141 12.36 21.14 9.06
CA LEU A 141 13.46 20.99 8.14
C LEU A 141 13.19 19.82 7.20
N CYS A 142 13.64 19.94 5.96
CA CYS A 142 13.45 18.89 4.97
C CYS A 142 14.62 17.91 5.01
N ILE A 143 14.35 16.66 5.44
CA ILE A 143 15.37 15.61 5.53
C ILE A 143 15.31 14.72 4.30
N GLY A 144 16.47 14.44 3.70
CA GLY A 144 16.59 13.43 2.66
C GLY A 144 16.04 13.88 1.30
N ASP A 145 15.93 15.18 1.03
CA ASP A 145 15.61 15.62 -0.33
C ASP A 145 16.81 15.39 -1.25
N HIS A 146 16.55 14.77 -2.40
CA HIS A 146 17.53 14.47 -3.42
C HIS A 146 16.84 14.38 -4.78
N PRO A 147 17.59 14.47 -5.90
CA PRO A 147 17.02 14.30 -7.23
C PRO A 147 16.26 12.98 -7.36
N ARG A 148 15.11 13.03 -8.06
CA ARG A 148 14.35 11.84 -8.43
C ARG A 148 15.21 10.90 -9.29
N ASN A 149 14.96 9.61 -9.16
CA ASN A 149 15.59 8.60 -10.00
C ASN A 149 15.06 8.68 -11.46
N GLU A 150 15.59 7.84 -12.35
CA GLU A 150 15.18 7.82 -13.77
C GLU A 150 13.73 7.39 -14.02
N CYS A 151 13.12 6.72 -13.04
CA CYS A 151 11.71 6.39 -13.04
C CYS A 151 10.81 7.51 -12.50
N GLY A 152 11.38 8.54 -11.87
CA GLY A 152 10.64 9.64 -11.26
C GLY A 152 10.35 9.44 -9.76
N GLY A 153 10.75 8.32 -9.16
CA GLY A 153 10.60 8.05 -7.74
C GLY A 153 11.74 8.59 -6.89
N CYS A 154 11.64 8.34 -5.58
CA CYS A 154 12.56 8.86 -4.56
C CYS A 154 13.44 7.77 -3.95
N ALA A 155 13.31 6.51 -4.37
CA ALA A 155 14.28 5.48 -4.00
C ALA A 155 15.42 5.39 -5.02
N ASP A 156 16.59 4.95 -4.57
CA ASP A 156 17.66 4.56 -5.49
C ASP A 156 17.25 3.31 -6.29
N LEU A 157 17.48 3.34 -7.61
CA LEU A 157 17.18 2.18 -8.46
C LEU A 157 18.16 1.04 -8.16
N THR A 158 17.63 -0.17 -8.12
CA THR A 158 18.42 -1.40 -7.97
C THR A 158 18.19 -2.31 -9.18
N PRO A 159 19.24 -2.78 -9.85
CA PRO A 159 20.66 -2.46 -9.60
C PRO A 159 21.00 -1.01 -10.00
N ALA A 160 21.99 -0.41 -9.34
CA ALA A 160 22.30 1.02 -9.45
C ALA A 160 22.83 1.46 -10.83
N ASP A 161 23.24 0.50 -11.66
CA ASP A 161 23.74 0.69 -13.02
C ASP A 161 22.71 0.36 -14.11
N ALA A 162 21.49 -0.01 -13.75
CA ALA A 162 20.41 -0.22 -14.70
C ALA A 162 19.56 1.04 -14.87
N SER A 163 19.14 1.27 -16.10
CA SER A 163 18.26 2.35 -16.54
C SER A 163 17.00 1.80 -17.22
N PRO A 164 15.86 2.53 -17.20
CA PRO A 164 14.71 2.19 -18.02
C PRO A 164 15.12 2.05 -19.50
N GLY A 165 14.73 0.94 -20.13
CA GLY A 165 15.11 0.61 -21.51
C GLY A 165 16.30 -0.34 -21.65
N ASP A 166 17.08 -0.56 -20.59
CA ASP A 166 18.20 -1.52 -20.63
C ASP A 166 17.71 -2.95 -20.82
N THR A 167 18.52 -3.77 -21.50
CA THR A 167 18.26 -5.21 -21.59
C THR A 167 18.46 -5.87 -20.24
N CYS A 168 17.57 -6.79 -19.88
CA CYS A 168 17.62 -7.50 -18.61
C CYS A 168 17.29 -8.99 -18.79
N SER A 169 17.37 -9.75 -17.69
CA SER A 169 17.24 -11.23 -17.59
C SER A 169 18.44 -12.03 -18.10
N ALA A 170 18.54 -13.28 -17.66
CA ALA A 170 19.61 -14.20 -18.07
C ALA A 170 19.63 -14.45 -19.58
N CYS A 171 18.46 -14.40 -20.23
CA CYS A 171 18.31 -14.58 -21.67
C CYS A 171 18.44 -13.27 -22.48
N GLN A 172 18.62 -12.11 -21.84
CA GLN A 172 18.66 -10.80 -22.50
C GLN A 172 17.42 -10.49 -23.37
N THR A 173 16.27 -11.11 -23.07
CA THR A 173 15.03 -10.90 -23.82
C THR A 173 14.15 -9.79 -23.25
N GLY A 174 14.42 -9.39 -22.00
CA GLY A 174 13.63 -8.42 -21.29
C GLY A 174 14.17 -7.00 -21.42
N THR A 175 13.33 -6.05 -21.04
CA THR A 175 13.67 -4.63 -20.98
C THR A 175 13.31 -4.10 -19.58
N GLN A 176 14.22 -3.35 -18.98
CA GLN A 176 13.97 -2.67 -17.71
C GLN A 176 12.87 -1.64 -17.89
N VAL A 177 11.85 -1.71 -17.05
CA VAL A 177 10.74 -0.75 -16.98
C VAL A 177 10.53 -0.33 -15.53
N CYS A 178 9.93 0.84 -15.34
CA CYS A 178 9.67 1.37 -14.00
C CYS A 178 8.48 0.68 -13.33
N THR A 179 8.56 0.51 -12.01
CA THR A 179 7.45 0.07 -11.16
C THR A 179 6.42 1.19 -10.93
N THR A 180 5.25 0.84 -10.42
CA THR A 180 4.11 1.76 -10.16
C THR A 180 4.39 2.91 -9.24
N ASP A 181 5.25 2.68 -8.26
CA ASP A 181 5.66 3.67 -7.28
C ASP A 181 6.88 4.47 -7.75
N ASP A 182 7.31 4.27 -9.00
CA ASP A 182 8.46 4.91 -9.64
C ASP A 182 9.80 4.67 -8.90
N ASN A 183 9.84 3.75 -7.94
CA ASN A 183 10.97 3.55 -7.03
C ASN A 183 11.88 2.39 -7.41
N ALA A 184 11.49 1.56 -8.37
CA ALA A 184 12.26 0.39 -8.76
C ALA A 184 12.20 0.11 -10.26
N LEU A 185 13.15 -0.72 -10.71
CA LEU A 185 13.14 -1.32 -12.03
C LEU A 185 12.65 -2.76 -11.96
N LEU A 186 11.92 -3.15 -12.99
CA LEU A 186 11.47 -4.50 -13.24
C LEU A 186 11.86 -4.92 -14.65
N CYS A 187 12.29 -6.17 -14.78
CA CYS A 187 12.57 -6.77 -16.07
C CYS A 187 11.31 -7.25 -16.81
N PHE A 188 10.69 -6.40 -17.62
CA PHE A 188 9.54 -6.77 -18.44
C PHE A 188 9.94 -7.67 -19.60
N ARG A 189 9.20 -8.78 -19.82
CA ARG A 189 9.51 -9.83 -20.83
C ARG A 189 10.89 -10.49 -20.65
N GLY A 190 11.49 -10.33 -19.48
CA GLY A 190 12.69 -11.06 -19.10
C GLY A 190 12.40 -12.55 -19.05
N ARG A 191 13.32 -13.35 -19.60
CA ARG A 191 13.21 -14.82 -19.57
C ARG A 191 14.47 -15.42 -18.97
N SER A 192 14.28 -16.59 -18.39
CA SER A 192 15.34 -17.39 -17.80
C SER A 192 15.40 -18.77 -18.46
N PRO A 193 16.60 -19.35 -18.65
CA PRO A 193 16.75 -20.64 -19.30
C PRO A 193 16.12 -21.82 -18.55
N ASP A 194 15.73 -21.63 -17.28
CA ASP A 194 15.09 -22.62 -16.42
C ASP A 194 13.55 -22.58 -16.46
N SER A 195 12.95 -21.99 -17.50
CA SER A 195 11.52 -22.12 -17.78
C SER A 195 11.13 -23.59 -18.03
N ARG A 196 9.86 -23.97 -17.82
CA ARG A 196 9.36 -25.34 -18.06
C ARG A 196 9.56 -25.83 -19.49
N CYS A 197 9.55 -24.93 -20.47
CA CYS A 197 9.80 -25.28 -21.87
C CYS A 197 11.30 -25.49 -22.16
N GLY A 198 12.17 -25.02 -21.27
CA GLY A 198 13.62 -25.03 -21.41
C GLY A 198 14.12 -23.95 -22.37
N GLY A 199 15.21 -23.29 -21.98
CA GLY A 199 15.87 -22.28 -22.82
C GLY A 199 15.21 -20.90 -22.75
N CYS A 200 15.57 -20.05 -23.72
CA CYS A 200 15.24 -18.62 -23.72
C CYS A 200 14.04 -18.26 -24.61
N ASP A 201 13.44 -19.26 -25.24
CA ASP A 201 12.24 -19.06 -26.05
C ASP A 201 11.03 -18.79 -25.15
N ARG A 202 10.00 -18.15 -25.73
CA ARG A 202 8.75 -17.84 -25.02
C ARG A 202 8.01 -19.13 -24.68
N CYS A 203 7.86 -19.43 -23.39
CA CYS A 203 7.14 -20.62 -22.92
C CYS A 203 5.67 -20.29 -22.64
N VAL A 204 4.80 -20.37 -23.65
CA VAL A 204 3.37 -20.09 -23.49
C VAL A 204 2.65 -21.30 -22.90
N LEU A 205 2.07 -21.13 -21.72
CA LEU A 205 1.28 -22.14 -21.01
C LEU A 205 -0.19 -22.11 -21.42
N ALA A 206 -0.75 -20.92 -21.59
CA ALA A 206 -2.13 -20.72 -22.02
C ALA A 206 -2.30 -19.35 -22.68
N HIS A 207 -3.41 -19.17 -23.38
CA HIS A 207 -3.82 -17.87 -23.93
C HIS A 207 -5.33 -17.71 -23.83
N ALA A 208 -5.80 -16.46 -23.84
CA ALA A 208 -7.22 -16.12 -23.92
C ALA A 208 -7.38 -14.91 -24.84
N ARG A 209 -8.29 -15.00 -25.82
CA ARG A 209 -8.71 -13.83 -26.60
C ARG A 209 -9.83 -13.15 -25.83
N LEU A 210 -9.61 -11.90 -25.47
CA LEU A 210 -10.56 -11.13 -24.68
C LEU A 210 -11.58 -10.53 -25.62
N SER A 211 -12.84 -10.64 -25.25
CA SER A 211 -13.94 -9.89 -25.81
C SER A 211 -14.58 -9.05 -24.71
N ASP A 212 -15.07 -7.88 -25.08
CA ASP A 212 -15.93 -7.08 -24.21
C ASP A 212 -17.08 -7.95 -23.65
N GLY A 213 -17.26 -7.86 -22.35
CA GLY A 213 -18.32 -8.52 -21.62
C GLY A 213 -19.65 -7.80 -21.75
N ALA A 214 -20.60 -8.19 -20.90
CA ALA A 214 -21.97 -7.67 -20.93
C ALA A 214 -22.08 -6.16 -20.72
N PHE A 215 -21.08 -5.53 -20.11
CA PHE A 215 -21.13 -4.12 -19.74
C PHE A 215 -21.04 -3.15 -20.92
N GLY A 216 -20.57 -3.60 -22.10
CA GLY A 216 -20.58 -2.80 -23.34
C GLY A 216 -19.89 -1.44 -23.22
N GLY A 217 -18.65 -1.32 -23.67
CA GLY A 217 -17.97 -0.02 -23.64
C GLY A 217 -16.72 0.08 -24.51
N SER A 218 -16.41 -0.97 -25.26
CA SER A 218 -15.16 -1.13 -25.99
C SER A 218 -14.00 -0.80 -25.06
N TYR A 219 -13.91 -1.51 -23.95
CA TYR A 219 -12.82 -1.34 -22.99
C TYR A 219 -11.58 -2.03 -23.56
N VAL A 220 -11.77 -3.27 -24.00
CA VAL A 220 -10.78 -3.98 -24.81
C VAL A 220 -11.29 -4.06 -26.24
N GLY A 221 -10.43 -3.70 -27.18
CA GLY A 221 -10.68 -3.88 -28.60
C GLY A 221 -10.53 -5.35 -29.00
N ASP A 222 -11.24 -5.71 -30.06
CA ASP A 222 -11.10 -7.00 -30.73
C ASP A 222 -9.62 -7.26 -31.07
N GLY A 223 -9.15 -8.46 -30.72
CA GLY A 223 -7.75 -8.86 -30.89
C GLY A 223 -6.89 -8.73 -29.64
N THR A 224 -7.42 -8.21 -28.53
CA THR A 224 -6.73 -8.27 -27.23
C THR A 224 -6.48 -9.72 -26.82
N LEU A 225 -5.22 -10.04 -26.52
CA LEU A 225 -4.78 -11.40 -26.22
C LEU A 225 -4.06 -11.42 -24.87
N ALA A 226 -4.63 -12.12 -23.89
CA ALA A 226 -3.91 -12.52 -22.68
C ALA A 226 -3.09 -13.78 -22.97
N ILE A 227 -1.85 -13.78 -22.51
CA ILE A 227 -0.92 -14.90 -22.62
C ILE A 227 -0.40 -15.20 -21.21
N ILE A 228 -0.63 -16.42 -20.75
CA ILE A 228 0.00 -16.96 -19.55
C ILE A 228 1.28 -17.67 -19.99
N GLU A 229 2.41 -17.20 -19.50
CA GLU A 229 3.73 -17.72 -19.87
C GLU A 229 4.58 -18.01 -18.65
N ASP A 230 5.42 -19.04 -18.78
CA ASP A 230 6.50 -19.34 -17.84
C ASP A 230 7.75 -18.56 -18.29
N ILE A 231 8.15 -17.59 -17.48
CA ILE A 231 9.34 -16.76 -17.71
C ILE A 231 10.60 -17.38 -17.11
N GLY A 232 10.48 -18.47 -16.35
CA GLY A 232 11.55 -19.04 -15.54
C GLY A 232 12.05 -18.07 -14.47
N GLY A 233 13.16 -18.43 -13.84
CA GLY A 233 13.79 -17.64 -12.79
C GLY A 233 13.13 -17.85 -11.43
N ALA A 234 13.85 -17.43 -10.38
CA ALA A 234 13.37 -17.48 -8.99
C ALA A 234 13.27 -16.07 -8.40
N VAL A 235 12.98 -15.05 -9.22
CA VAL A 235 12.73 -13.71 -8.68
C VAL A 235 11.44 -13.82 -7.88
N ARG A 236 11.57 -13.85 -6.54
CA ARG A 236 10.46 -13.92 -5.57
C ARG A 236 9.52 -15.13 -5.72
N ASN A 237 10.01 -16.28 -6.19
CA ASN A 237 9.17 -17.48 -6.47
C ASN A 237 8.01 -17.17 -7.44
N GLN A 238 8.28 -16.34 -8.45
CA GLN A 238 7.31 -16.03 -9.51
C GLN A 238 7.89 -16.50 -10.83
N ARG A 239 7.45 -17.69 -11.28
CA ARG A 239 7.84 -18.27 -12.57
C ARG A 239 6.84 -17.98 -13.66
N VAL A 240 5.59 -17.72 -13.30
CA VAL A 240 4.47 -17.59 -14.24
C VAL A 240 3.93 -16.17 -14.18
N GLN A 241 3.63 -15.62 -15.34
CA GLN A 241 2.97 -14.32 -15.47
C GLN A 241 1.85 -14.39 -16.50
N LEU A 242 0.87 -13.51 -16.37
CA LEU A 242 -0.10 -13.19 -17.39
C LEU A 242 0.30 -11.87 -18.04
N VAL A 243 0.36 -11.83 -19.37
CA VAL A 243 0.67 -10.61 -20.13
C VAL A 243 -0.41 -10.33 -21.17
N PHE A 244 -0.73 -9.06 -21.43
CA PHE A 244 -1.54 -8.68 -22.58
C PHE A 244 -0.63 -8.33 -23.77
N ASP A 245 -0.68 -9.14 -24.83
CA ASP A 245 0.22 -9.04 -25.99
C ASP A 245 -0.43 -9.56 -27.29
N PRO A 246 -1.09 -8.69 -28.08
CA PRO A 246 -1.28 -7.26 -27.85
C PRO A 246 -2.41 -6.96 -26.85
N LEU A 247 -2.29 -5.82 -26.17
CA LEU A 247 -3.42 -5.12 -25.59
C LEU A 247 -3.95 -4.13 -26.62
N VAL A 248 -5.18 -4.34 -27.10
CA VAL A 248 -5.86 -3.39 -27.98
C VAL A 248 -6.80 -2.58 -27.10
N GLY A 249 -6.42 -1.36 -26.75
CA GLY A 249 -7.29 -0.48 -25.97
C GLY A 249 -8.46 0.01 -26.82
N GLY A 250 -9.67 -0.05 -26.28
CA GLY A 250 -10.80 0.66 -26.87
C GLY A 250 -11.09 1.99 -26.14
N PRO A 251 -12.06 2.79 -26.62
CA PRO A 251 -12.36 4.13 -26.09
C PRO A 251 -12.78 4.14 -24.61
N GLY A 252 -13.22 3.01 -24.07
CA GLY A 252 -13.63 2.89 -22.66
C GLY A 252 -12.47 2.61 -21.70
N LEU A 253 -11.28 2.25 -22.19
CA LEU A 253 -10.17 1.77 -21.34
C LEU A 253 -9.84 2.71 -20.17
N ASP A 254 -9.97 4.01 -20.42
CA ASP A 254 -9.67 5.08 -19.48
C ASP A 254 -10.77 5.33 -18.42
N GLY A 255 -11.92 4.70 -18.56
CA GLY A 255 -13.14 5.00 -17.81
C GLY A 255 -13.35 4.20 -16.53
N LEU A 256 -12.45 3.28 -16.18
CA LEU A 256 -12.66 2.34 -15.07
C LEU A 256 -11.76 2.68 -13.87
N PRO A 257 -12.35 3.17 -12.76
CA PRO A 257 -11.59 3.58 -11.60
C PRO A 257 -11.01 2.41 -10.80
N ASP A 258 -11.61 1.21 -10.88
CA ASP A 258 -11.24 0.06 -10.05
C ASP A 258 -11.34 -1.28 -10.82
N ALA A 259 -10.73 -1.33 -12.01
CA ALA A 259 -10.66 -2.55 -12.80
C ALA A 259 -9.50 -3.45 -12.35
N HIS A 260 -9.79 -4.72 -12.14
CA HIS A 260 -8.80 -5.76 -11.84
C HIS A 260 -8.88 -6.93 -12.81
N VAL A 261 -7.78 -7.68 -12.89
CA VAL A 261 -7.68 -8.92 -13.67
C VAL A 261 -7.82 -10.11 -12.74
N TYR A 262 -8.62 -11.09 -13.15
CA TYR A 262 -8.89 -12.31 -12.42
C TYR A 262 -8.58 -13.54 -13.28
N LEU A 263 -8.05 -14.59 -12.66
CA LEU A 263 -8.23 -15.95 -13.14
C LEU A 263 -9.50 -16.52 -12.51
N SER A 264 -10.42 -17.02 -13.33
CA SER A 264 -11.74 -17.44 -12.86
C SER A 264 -12.17 -18.77 -13.47
N ARG A 265 -12.97 -19.53 -12.72
CA ARG A 265 -13.63 -20.76 -13.22
C ARG A 265 -14.88 -20.47 -14.04
N THR A 266 -15.41 -19.26 -13.96
CA THR A 266 -16.60 -18.79 -14.70
C THR A 266 -16.34 -17.44 -15.36
N GLU A 267 -17.18 -17.05 -16.31
CA GLU A 267 -17.08 -15.73 -16.97
C GLU A 267 -17.29 -14.56 -15.99
N ASP A 268 -18.02 -14.78 -14.90
CA ASP A 268 -18.21 -13.82 -13.81
C ASP A 268 -17.31 -14.22 -12.62
N PRO A 269 -16.31 -13.41 -12.22
CA PRO A 269 -15.36 -13.77 -11.17
C PRO A 269 -15.97 -13.64 -9.77
N PHE A 270 -17.13 -13.00 -9.62
CA PHE A 270 -17.80 -12.79 -8.34
C PHE A 270 -18.75 -13.93 -7.97
N ARG A 271 -18.98 -14.88 -8.89
CA ARG A 271 -19.91 -16.01 -8.69
C ARG A 271 -19.22 -17.35 -8.45
N SER A 272 -17.90 -17.42 -8.56
CA SER A 272 -17.16 -18.68 -8.39
C SER A 272 -15.80 -18.44 -7.74
N ALA A 273 -15.04 -19.52 -7.55
CA ALA A 273 -13.66 -19.40 -7.13
C ALA A 273 -12.85 -18.69 -8.21
N SER A 274 -12.40 -17.48 -7.88
CA SER A 274 -11.54 -16.65 -8.69
C SER A 274 -10.34 -16.20 -7.85
N VAL A 275 -9.27 -15.82 -8.53
CA VAL A 275 -8.11 -15.18 -7.90
C VAL A 275 -7.84 -13.89 -8.63
N GLN A 276 -7.84 -12.79 -7.88
CA GLN A 276 -7.40 -11.49 -8.35
C GLN A 276 -5.88 -11.52 -8.53
N LEU A 277 -5.41 -11.03 -9.68
CA LEU A 277 -3.98 -10.93 -9.96
C LEU A 277 -3.48 -9.51 -9.69
N ASP A 278 -2.31 -9.42 -9.09
CA ASP A 278 -1.66 -8.14 -8.83
C ASP A 278 -0.84 -7.68 -10.06
N PRO A 279 -0.99 -6.41 -10.46
CA PRO A 279 -0.22 -5.86 -11.56
C PRO A 279 1.27 -5.81 -11.21
N VAL A 280 2.10 -6.18 -12.18
CA VAL A 280 3.57 -6.19 -12.03
C VAL A 280 4.18 -4.81 -12.26
N MET A 281 3.52 -4.00 -13.09
CA MET A 281 4.00 -2.71 -13.55
C MET A 281 3.08 -1.60 -13.09
N ALA A 282 3.63 -0.38 -13.10
CA ALA A 282 2.86 0.83 -13.05
C ALA A 282 1.63 0.76 -13.96
N ALA A 283 0.44 0.79 -13.37
CA ALA A 283 -0.58 1.62 -14.01
C ALA A 283 0.05 3.01 -14.09
N ALA A 284 0.15 3.59 -15.28
CA ALA A 284 0.78 4.89 -15.46
C ALA A 284 0.29 5.86 -14.36
N SER A 285 1.17 6.22 -13.41
CA SER A 285 0.79 6.96 -12.20
C SER A 285 0.58 8.46 -12.47
N THR A 286 0.58 8.88 -13.73
CA THR A 286 0.10 10.20 -14.11
C THR A 286 -1.41 10.14 -14.16
N ARG A 287 -2.09 10.92 -13.30
CA ARG A 287 -3.55 11.17 -13.10
C ARG A 287 -4.46 11.25 -14.35
N THR A 288 -4.33 10.30 -15.24
CA THR A 288 -4.96 10.11 -16.53
C THR A 288 -4.95 8.61 -16.72
N ALA A 289 -6.10 7.99 -16.41
CA ALA A 289 -6.50 6.65 -16.81
C ALA A 289 -5.55 5.48 -16.49
N SER A 290 -6.11 4.45 -15.87
CA SER A 290 -5.50 3.13 -15.70
C SER A 290 -5.04 2.57 -17.05
N ASP A 291 -3.76 2.76 -17.42
CA ASP A 291 -3.11 1.85 -18.38
C ASP A 291 -3.25 0.45 -17.76
N PRO A 292 -3.98 -0.49 -18.38
CA PRO A 292 -4.07 -1.83 -17.84
C PRO A 292 -2.64 -2.34 -17.79
N ALA A 293 -2.15 -2.59 -16.58
CA ALA A 293 -0.84 -3.16 -16.40
C ALA A 293 -0.70 -4.31 -17.39
N ARG A 294 0.32 -4.27 -18.25
CA ARG A 294 0.42 -5.25 -19.34
C ARG A 294 0.92 -6.61 -18.86
N ALA A 295 1.29 -6.72 -17.57
CA ALA A 295 1.73 -7.94 -16.94
C ALA A 295 1.19 -8.04 -15.50
N PHE A 296 0.86 -9.27 -15.11
CA PHE A 296 0.38 -9.67 -13.78
C PHE A 296 1.16 -10.88 -13.31
N PHE A 297 1.53 -10.93 -12.04
CA PHE A 297 2.16 -12.12 -11.47
C PHE A 297 1.13 -13.19 -11.21
N ILE A 298 1.52 -14.45 -11.42
CA ILE A 298 0.77 -15.61 -10.98
C ILE A 298 1.66 -16.33 -9.97
N ASP A 299 1.25 -16.33 -8.71
CA ASP A 299 2.00 -17.00 -7.65
C ASP A 299 2.17 -18.50 -7.95
N ASP A 300 3.30 -19.07 -7.56
CA ASP A 300 3.67 -20.47 -7.86
C ASP A 300 2.66 -21.51 -7.31
N PHE A 301 1.79 -21.14 -6.35
CA PHE A 301 0.74 -22.03 -5.83
C PHE A 301 -0.57 -21.99 -6.64
N ILE A 302 -0.71 -21.04 -7.57
CA ILE A 302 -1.85 -20.94 -8.48
C ILE A 302 -1.51 -21.72 -9.74
N ASP A 303 -2.21 -22.83 -9.99
CA ASP A 303 -2.11 -23.55 -11.25
C ASP A 303 -3.09 -22.93 -12.27
N PRO A 304 -2.61 -22.30 -13.37
CA PRO A 304 -3.49 -21.72 -14.37
C PRO A 304 -4.46 -22.73 -15.01
N THR A 305 -4.15 -24.02 -14.96
CA THR A 305 -5.01 -25.08 -15.51
C THR A 305 -6.27 -25.33 -14.67
N ASP A 306 -6.33 -24.82 -13.43
CA ASP A 306 -7.53 -24.88 -12.56
C ASP A 306 -8.60 -23.82 -12.90
N TYR A 307 -8.31 -22.94 -13.86
CA TYR A 307 -9.16 -21.82 -14.26
C TYR A 307 -9.55 -21.94 -15.74
N GLY A 308 -10.76 -21.47 -16.05
CA GLY A 308 -11.32 -21.53 -17.40
C GLY A 308 -11.28 -20.19 -18.14
N PHE A 309 -11.06 -19.08 -17.42
CA PHE A 309 -11.21 -17.73 -17.95
C PHE A 309 -10.17 -16.77 -17.39
N VAL A 310 -9.76 -15.82 -18.24
CA VAL A 310 -9.19 -14.54 -17.83
C VAL A 310 -10.33 -13.53 -17.87
N VAL A 311 -10.53 -12.80 -16.77
CA VAL A 311 -11.61 -11.83 -16.65
C VAL A 311 -11.06 -10.48 -16.22
N ILE A 312 -11.48 -9.42 -16.89
CA ILE A 312 -11.32 -8.05 -16.41
C ILE A 312 -12.66 -7.65 -15.80
N ALA A 313 -12.66 -7.27 -14.53
CA ALA A 313 -13.87 -6.90 -13.80
C ALA A 313 -13.64 -5.67 -12.93
N ASP A 314 -14.67 -4.84 -12.81
CA ASP A 314 -14.69 -3.69 -11.91
C ASP A 314 -15.25 -4.14 -10.56
N SER A 315 -14.47 -3.98 -9.49
CA SER A 315 -14.89 -4.33 -8.13
C SER A 315 -15.43 -3.15 -7.34
N SER A 316 -15.50 -1.96 -7.94
CA SER A 316 -16.04 -0.81 -7.24
C SER A 316 -17.49 -1.08 -6.84
N PRO A 317 -17.94 -0.51 -5.71
CA PRO A 317 -19.34 -0.61 -5.28
C PRO A 317 -20.35 -0.07 -6.30
N LEU A 318 -19.90 0.70 -7.31
CA LEU A 318 -20.75 1.31 -8.32
C LEU A 318 -21.10 0.35 -9.46
N LEU A 319 -20.11 -0.38 -9.99
CA LEU A 319 -20.29 -1.21 -11.18
C LEU A 319 -20.38 -2.70 -10.86
N PHE A 320 -19.47 -3.21 -10.00
CA PHE A 320 -19.41 -4.60 -9.57
C PHE A 320 -19.74 -5.61 -10.69
N THR A 321 -19.02 -5.52 -11.82
CA THR A 321 -19.42 -6.17 -13.08
C THR A 321 -18.22 -6.67 -13.89
N THR A 322 -18.50 -7.63 -14.77
CA THR A 322 -17.52 -8.13 -15.76
C THR A 322 -17.41 -7.17 -16.94
N ILE A 323 -16.21 -6.66 -17.17
CA ILE A 323 -15.89 -5.72 -18.26
C ILE A 323 -15.53 -6.49 -19.53
N ALA A 324 -14.64 -7.47 -19.42
CA ALA A 324 -14.14 -8.26 -20.53
C ALA A 324 -13.79 -9.68 -20.07
N VAL A 325 -13.96 -10.65 -20.95
CA VAL A 325 -13.73 -12.06 -20.65
C VAL A 325 -13.11 -12.76 -21.84
N GLY A 326 -12.22 -13.71 -21.56
CA GLY A 326 -11.66 -14.61 -22.56
C GLY A 326 -11.51 -16.02 -21.98
N ALA A 327 -11.97 -17.01 -22.72
CA ALA A 327 -11.77 -18.41 -22.36
C ALA A 327 -10.27 -18.75 -22.46
N LEU A 328 -9.74 -19.38 -21.42
CA LEU A 328 -8.37 -19.88 -21.38
C LEU A 328 -8.26 -21.14 -22.23
N VAL A 329 -7.30 -21.12 -23.14
CA VAL A 329 -6.93 -22.24 -24.01
C VAL A 329 -5.48 -22.58 -23.73
N LEU A 330 -5.20 -23.85 -23.42
CA LEU A 330 -3.84 -24.31 -23.14
C LEU A 330 -2.94 -24.23 -24.38
N GLY A 331 -1.69 -23.85 -24.17
CA GLY A 331 -0.66 -23.69 -25.18
C GLY A 331 -0.69 -22.34 -25.90
N PRO A 332 0.16 -22.18 -26.94
CA PRO A 332 0.29 -20.93 -27.69
C PRO A 332 -0.99 -20.62 -28.49
N PRO A 333 -1.25 -19.33 -28.77
CA PRO A 333 -2.32 -18.95 -29.68
C PRO A 333 -2.09 -19.56 -31.07
N PRO A 334 -3.15 -19.93 -31.81
CA PRO A 334 -3.01 -20.35 -33.19
C PRO A 334 -2.36 -19.22 -34.00
N PRO A 335 -1.51 -19.54 -35.00
CA PRO A 335 -0.92 -18.52 -35.85
C PRO A 335 -2.03 -17.69 -36.48
N GLU A 336 -1.89 -16.37 -36.44
CA GLU A 336 -2.85 -15.50 -37.09
C GLU A 336 -2.89 -15.81 -38.59
N PRO A 337 -4.09 -15.86 -39.21
CA PRO A 337 -4.18 -16.02 -40.64
C PRO A 337 -3.40 -14.88 -41.32
N ALA A 338 -2.55 -15.24 -42.29
CA ALA A 338 -1.81 -14.25 -43.04
C ALA A 338 -2.78 -13.23 -43.68
N PRO A 339 -2.48 -11.92 -43.63
CA PRO A 339 -3.35 -10.87 -44.17
C PRO A 339 -3.56 -10.98 -45.68
#